data_AF-A0A0B5NL33-F1
#
_entry.id   AF-A0A0B5NL33-F1
#
_cell.length_a   1.000
_cell.length_b   1.000
_cell.length_c   1.000
_cell.angle_alpha   90.00
_cell.angle_beta   90.00
_cell.angle_gamma   90.00
#
_symmetry.space_group_name_H-M   'P 1'
#
loop_
_entity.id
_entity.type
_entity.pdbx_description
1 polymer ?
#
loop_
_entity_poly.entity_id
_entity_poly.type
_entity_poly.pdbx_seq_one_letter_code
_entity_poly.pdbx_strand_id
1 'polypeptide(L)'
;MKLEKIERKLNALYMDLKYAQLFTSEDSVTDEVNTVMENIKGILTEPKEKLMVSALKEIAQQLDLVLKEVSYGQNVVNLSEAKDSLQEIITNLEKLN
;
A
#
# COMPACT_ATOMS: atom_id res chain seq x y z
N MET A 1 20.79 2.45 5.50
CA MET A 1 20.27 2.02 6.83
C MET A 1 18.85 2.47 7.20
N LYS A 2 18.30 3.63 6.80
CA LYS A 2 16.88 3.98 7.09
C LYS A 2 15.93 3.80 5.89
N LEU A 3 16.34 4.21 4.69
CA LEU A 3 15.58 3.98 3.44
C LEU A 3 15.40 2.49 3.09
N GLU A 4 16.42 1.65 3.33
CA GLU A 4 16.33 0.19 3.14
C GLU A 4 15.31 -0.49 4.06
N LYS A 5 14.98 0.13 5.20
CA LYS A 5 13.93 -0.38 6.10
C LYS A 5 12.55 -0.03 5.55
N ILE A 6 12.39 1.16 5.00
CA ILE A 6 11.16 1.62 4.32
C ILE A 6 10.87 0.77 3.08
N GLU A 7 11.89 0.50 2.26
CA GLU A 7 11.78 -0.36 1.09
C GLU A 7 11.36 -1.79 1.43
N ARG A 8 11.93 -2.38 2.49
CA ARG A 8 11.51 -3.72 2.95
C ARG A 8 10.04 -3.73 3.39
N LYS A 9 9.58 -2.66 4.03
CA LYS A 9 8.17 -2.51 4.41
C LYS A 9 7.25 -2.31 3.21
N LEU A 10 7.67 -1.53 2.21
CA LEU A 10 6.92 -1.38 0.95
C LEU A 10 6.82 -2.69 0.17
N ASN A 11 7.90 -3.47 0.12
CA ASN A 11 7.88 -4.80 -0.49
C ASN A 11 6.97 -5.78 0.26
N ALA A 12 6.99 -5.77 1.59
CA ALA A 12 6.07 -6.59 2.39
C ALA A 12 4.61 -6.20 2.12
N LEU A 13 4.32 -4.90 2.15
CA LEU A 13 3.00 -4.36 1.82
C LEU A 13 2.51 -4.79 0.43
N TYR A 14 3.37 -4.75 -0.58
CA TYR A 14 3.03 -5.21 -1.93
C TYR A 14 2.65 -6.70 -1.96
N MET A 15 3.36 -7.54 -1.20
CA MET A 15 3.07 -8.97 -1.12
C MET A 15 1.78 -9.26 -0.35
N ASP A 16 1.51 -8.50 0.72
CA ASP A 16 0.29 -8.61 1.51
C ASP A 16 -0.95 -8.20 0.68
N LEU A 17 -0.84 -7.13 -0.11
CA LEU A 17 -1.88 -6.71 -1.05
C LEU A 17 -2.11 -7.75 -2.15
N LYS A 18 -1.03 -8.31 -2.71
CA LYS A 18 -1.12 -9.41 -3.68
C LYS A 18 -1.80 -10.63 -3.10
N TYR A 19 -1.56 -10.94 -1.83
CA TYR A 19 -2.25 -12.02 -1.13
C TYR A 19 -3.73 -11.68 -0.94
N ALA A 20 -4.06 -10.47 -0.45
CA ALA A 20 -5.44 -10.03 -0.28
C ALA A 20 -6.25 -10.08 -1.59
N GLN A 21 -5.63 -9.71 -2.71
CA GLN A 21 -6.23 -9.80 -4.05
C GLN A 21 -6.69 -11.22 -4.43
N LEU A 22 -5.98 -12.26 -3.99
CA LEU A 22 -6.37 -13.65 -4.29
C LEU A 22 -7.70 -14.05 -3.64
N PHE A 23 -8.18 -13.27 -2.68
CA PHE A 23 -9.39 -13.56 -1.91
C PHE A 23 -10.51 -12.54 -2.17
N THR A 24 -10.28 -11.51 -3.00
CA THR A 24 -11.33 -10.58 -3.46
C THR A 24 -12.07 -11.17 -4.66
N SER A 25 -13.40 -11.30 -4.55
CA SER A 25 -14.27 -11.89 -5.58
C SER A 25 -15.13 -10.89 -6.34
N GLU A 26 -15.06 -9.60 -5.99
CA GLU A 26 -15.74 -8.51 -6.71
C GLU A 26 -14.78 -7.88 -7.71
N ASP A 27 -15.20 -7.80 -8.98
CA ASP A 27 -14.39 -7.31 -10.09
C ASP A 27 -13.94 -5.86 -9.89
N SER A 28 -14.79 -4.99 -9.32
CA SER A 28 -14.43 -3.60 -9.04
C SER A 28 -13.29 -3.51 -8.04
N VAL A 29 -13.48 -4.03 -6.81
CA VAL A 29 -12.47 -4.04 -5.74
C VAL A 29 -11.12 -4.57 -6.22
N THR A 30 -11.14 -5.57 -7.10
CA THR A 30 -9.94 -6.17 -7.68
C THR A 30 -9.17 -5.18 -8.56
N ASP A 31 -9.85 -4.35 -9.35
CA ASP A 31 -9.23 -3.31 -10.19
C ASP A 31 -8.65 -2.14 -9.39
N GLU A 32 -9.31 -1.69 -8.31
CA GLU A 32 -8.73 -0.66 -7.45
C GLU A 32 -7.52 -1.18 -6.66
N VAL A 33 -7.57 -2.43 -6.15
CA VAL A 33 -6.41 -3.06 -5.50
C VAL A 33 -5.25 -3.21 -6.49
N ASN A 34 -5.52 -3.58 -7.74
CA ASN A 34 -4.51 -3.62 -8.81
C ASN A 34 -3.85 -2.25 -9.03
N THR A 35 -4.64 -1.18 -9.05
CA THR A 35 -4.14 0.19 -9.23
C THR A 35 -3.21 0.58 -8.07
N VAL A 36 -3.61 0.30 -6.83
CA VAL A 36 -2.77 0.51 -5.64
C VAL A 36 -1.45 -0.27 -5.75
N MET A 37 -1.52 -1.53 -6.17
CA MET A 37 -0.34 -2.38 -6.32
C MET A 37 0.62 -1.89 -7.41
N GLU A 38 0.13 -1.46 -8.57
CA GLU A 38 0.97 -0.89 -9.63
C GLU A 38 1.62 0.44 -9.20
N ASN A 39 0.92 1.27 -8.42
CA ASN A 39 1.51 2.48 -7.83
C ASN A 39 2.66 2.16 -6.85
N ILE A 40 2.47 1.18 -5.95
CA ILE A 40 3.53 0.72 -5.04
C ILE A 40 4.72 0.16 -5.83
N LYS A 41 4.45 -0.63 -6.86
CA LYS A 41 5.48 -1.20 -7.75
C LYS A 41 6.24 -0.10 -8.48
N GLY A 42 5.56 0.95 -8.96
CA GLY A 42 6.19 2.14 -9.52
C GLY A 42 7.19 2.77 -8.56
N ILE A 43 6.79 3.00 -7.31
CA ILE A 43 7.66 3.52 -6.25
C ILE A 43 8.86 2.60 -5.99
N LEU A 44 8.65 1.28 -5.95
CA LEU A 44 9.71 0.31 -5.74
C LEU A 44 10.73 0.25 -6.90
N THR A 45 10.32 0.62 -8.11
CA THR A 45 11.21 0.69 -9.28
C THR A 45 11.97 2.02 -9.40
N GLU A 46 11.55 3.07 -8.69
CA GLU A 46 12.24 4.36 -8.70
C GLU A 46 13.49 4.37 -7.79
N PRO A 47 14.49 5.22 -8.11
CA PRO A 47 15.62 5.45 -7.22
C PRO A 47 15.13 5.87 -5.82
N LYS A 48 15.65 5.24 -4.77
CA LYS A 48 15.21 5.40 -3.37
C LYS A 48 15.27 6.83 -2.83
N GLU A 49 16.08 7.66 -3.46
CA GLU A 49 16.23 9.10 -3.17
C GLU A 49 15.04 9.94 -3.65
N LYS A 50 14.23 9.38 -4.57
CA LYS A 50 13.02 10.00 -5.12
C LYS A 50 11.73 9.55 -4.43
N LEU A 51 11.84 8.82 -3.32
CA LEU A 51 10.67 8.29 -2.63
C LEU A 51 9.87 9.45 -2.00
N MET A 52 8.81 9.87 -2.68
CA MET A 52 8.03 11.05 -2.30
C MET A 52 6.93 10.69 -1.30
N VAL A 53 6.89 11.44 -0.18
CA VAL A 53 5.81 11.33 0.83
C VAL A 53 4.42 11.52 0.20
N SER A 54 4.29 12.39 -0.81
CA SER A 54 3.02 12.63 -1.50
C SER A 54 2.49 11.39 -2.23
N ALA A 55 3.35 10.67 -2.96
CA ALA A 55 2.95 9.46 -3.69
C ALA A 55 2.44 8.37 -2.73
N LEU A 56 3.10 8.21 -1.57
CA LEU A 56 2.63 7.26 -0.56
C LEU A 56 1.31 7.67 0.08
N LYS A 57 1.07 8.98 0.29
CA LYS A 57 -0.20 9.50 0.79
C LYS A 57 -1.34 9.25 -0.20
N GLU A 58 -1.10 9.39 -1.50
CA GLU A 58 -2.07 9.08 -2.54
C GLU A 58 -2.47 7.59 -2.50
N ILE A 59 -1.50 6.68 -2.37
CA ILE A 59 -1.75 5.24 -2.22
C ILE A 59 -2.57 4.95 -0.95
N ALA A 60 -2.27 5.62 0.17
CA ALA A 60 -3.01 5.45 1.42
C ALA A 60 -4.46 5.93 1.31
N GLN A 61 -4.71 7.01 0.56
CA GLN A 61 -6.06 7.50 0.28
C GLN A 61 -6.84 6.53 -0.62
N GLN A 62 -6.19 5.99 -1.66
CA GLN A 62 -6.81 4.98 -2.52
C GLN A 62 -7.20 3.73 -1.72
N LEU A 63 -6.31 3.24 -0.87
CA LEU A 63 -6.58 2.06 -0.04
C LEU A 63 -7.71 2.32 0.97
N ASP A 64 -7.87 3.54 1.47
CA ASP A 64 -9.01 3.94 2.31
C ASP A 64 -10.35 3.91 1.56
N LEU A 65 -10.35 4.27 0.27
CA LEU A 65 -11.55 4.19 -0.58
C LEU A 65 -11.93 2.72 -0.82
N VAL A 66 -10.97 1.87 -1.17
CA VAL A 66 -11.19 0.43 -1.34
C VAL A 66 -11.78 -0.19 -0.07
N LEU A 67 -11.20 0.13 1.10
CA LEU A 67 -11.68 -0.36 2.39
C LEU A 67 -13.13 0.03 2.71
N LYS A 68 -13.61 1.16 2.19
CA LYS A 68 -15.02 1.60 2.36
C LYS A 68 -15.98 0.81 1.48
N GLU A 69 -15.50 0.28 0.36
CA GLU A 69 -16.31 -0.47 -0.60
C GLU A 69 -16.36 -1.97 -0.25
N VAL A 70 -15.33 -2.51 0.40
CA VAL A 70 -15.29 -3.92 0.79
C VAL A 70 -16.19 -4.20 2.01
N SER A 71 -17.14 -5.11 1.81
CA SER A 71 -18.24 -5.37 2.76
C SER A 71 -18.01 -6.57 3.70
N TYR A 72 -16.90 -6.62 4.44
CA TYR A 72 -16.52 -7.65 5.44
C TYR A 72 -15.73 -8.86 4.92
N GLY A 73 -14.90 -9.42 5.81
CA GLY A 73 -14.15 -10.66 5.61
C GLY A 73 -12.64 -10.50 5.86
N GLN A 74 -11.88 -11.54 5.54
CA GLN A 74 -10.40 -11.55 5.63
C GLN A 74 -9.77 -10.43 4.78
N ASN A 75 -10.42 -10.04 3.68
CA ASN A 75 -9.98 -8.97 2.78
C ASN A 75 -9.96 -7.61 3.49
N VAL A 76 -11.00 -7.28 4.25
CA VAL A 76 -11.07 -6.00 5.00
C VAL A 76 -9.94 -5.94 6.03
N VAL A 77 -9.68 -7.05 6.73
CA VAL A 77 -8.59 -7.13 7.72
C VAL A 77 -7.24 -6.90 7.04
N ASN A 78 -6.94 -7.65 5.97
CA ASN A 78 -5.65 -7.55 5.26
C ASN A 78 -5.45 -6.15 4.64
N LEU A 79 -6.49 -5.57 4.03
CA LEU A 79 -6.41 -4.22 3.45
C LEU A 79 -6.25 -3.14 4.53
N SER A 80 -6.84 -3.32 5.71
CA SER A 80 -6.69 -2.41 6.85
C SER A 80 -5.26 -2.46 7.41
N GLU A 81 -4.69 -3.65 7.57
CA GLU A 81 -3.30 -3.83 8.00
C GLU A 81 -2.32 -3.25 6.99
N ALA A 82 -2.61 -3.41 5.69
CA ALA A 82 -1.86 -2.80 4.60
C ALA A 82 -1.88 -1.26 4.70
N LYS A 83 -3.03 -0.66 5.00
CA LYS A 83 -3.17 0.79 5.20
C LYS A 83 -2.38 1.28 6.40
N ASP A 84 -2.49 0.60 7.54
CA ASP A 84 -1.77 0.97 8.76
C ASP A 84 -0.24 0.89 8.55
N SER A 85 0.22 -0.15 7.86
CA SER A 85 1.62 -0.31 7.47
C SER A 85 2.11 0.83 6.59
N LEU A 86 1.31 1.25 5.60
CA LEU A 86 1.63 2.38 4.73
C LEU A 86 1.68 3.71 5.49
N GLN A 87 0.74 3.94 6.42
CA GLN A 87 0.72 5.11 7.30
C GLN A 87 1.99 5.21 8.17
N GLU A 88 2.48 4.07 8.66
CA GLU A 88 3.72 3.98 9.41
C GLU A 88 4.93 4.34 8.54
N ILE A 89 4.95 3.89 7.28
CA ILE A 89 6.01 4.22 6.31
C ILE A 89 6.04 5.72 6.03
N ILE A 90 4.87 6.33 5.78
CA ILE A 90 4.73 7.78 5.57
C ILE A 90 5.29 8.55 6.76
N THR A 91 4.85 8.20 7.97
CA THR A 91 5.31 8.85 9.21
C THR A 91 6.82 8.72 9.40
N ASN A 92 7.40 7.56 9.07
CA ASN A 92 8.83 7.33 9.17
C ASN A 92 9.62 8.16 8.14
N LEU A 93 9.10 8.36 6.93
CA LEU A 93 9.70 9.22 5.91
C LEU A 93 9.62 10.70 6.27
N GLU A 94 8.49 11.16 6.81
CA GLU A 94 8.34 12.56 7.28
C GLU A 94 9.30 12.91 8.41
N LYS A 95 9.70 11.94 9.24
CA LYS A 95 10.72 12.12 10.28
C LYS A 95 12.16 12.11 9.75
N LEU A 96 12.36 11.74 8.48
CA LEU A 96 13.68 11.66 7.85
C LEU A 96 14.02 12.89 7.02
N ASN A 97 13.01 13.56 6.48
CA ASN A 97 13.10 14.84 5.81
C ASN A 97 13.03 15.99 6.81
#